data_AF-A0A3D9LK06-F1
#
_entry.id   AF-A0A3D9LK06-F1
#
_cell.length_a   1.000
_cell.length_b   1.000
_cell.length_c   1.000
_cell.angle_alpha   90.00
_cell.angle_beta   90.00
_cell.angle_gamma   90.00
#
_symmetry.space_group_name_H-M   'P 1'
#
loop_
_entity.id
_entity.type
_entity.pdbx_description
1 polymer ?
#
loop_
_entity_poly.entity_id
_entity_poly.type
_entity_poly.pdbx_seq_one_letter_code
_entity_poly.pdbx_strand_id
1 'polypeptide(L)'
;TVDLTSLINDADSDISNEIQNLSEVLTEGNTADAQIKNVTDPTDAQDAATKAYVDALEAQIAALDARITTLEPATVGDFRNGGVVFWVDPTDNTHGLVCAIEDQSSVIPWNNGSYIVTGATGTAVGTGAANTDAIIAAQGPTETDYAAGLARAYTGGGFNDWFLPSQDELNEMYLNKAAIEATATANSGAVFYNDYYWSSSEVNNPYAWYQSFADGNKLGFFKYISYYVRAVRAF
;
A
#
# COMPACT_ATOMS: atom_id res chain seq x y z
N THR A 1 40.79 40.83 38.60
CA THR A 1 40.87 40.13 37.29
C THR A 1 42.06 39.22 37.36
N VAL A 2 41.85 37.90 37.41
CA VAL A 2 42.95 36.93 37.43
C VAL A 2 43.43 36.78 35.99
N ASP A 3 44.66 37.19 35.76
CA ASP A 3 45.34 37.08 34.47
C ASP A 3 45.83 35.64 34.29
N LEU A 4 45.21 34.92 33.36
CA LEU A 4 45.47 33.52 33.06
C LEU A 4 46.52 33.34 31.96
N THR A 5 47.14 34.42 31.46
CA THR A 5 48.16 34.36 30.38
C THR A 5 49.48 33.71 30.78
N SER A 6 49.65 33.37 32.06
CA SER A 6 50.90 32.84 32.62
C SER A 6 50.95 31.31 32.82
N LEU A 7 49.95 30.55 32.33
CA LEU A 7 49.81 29.12 32.61
C LEU A 7 50.07 28.18 31.43
N ILE A 8 50.67 28.65 30.34
CA ILE A 8 50.99 27.82 29.17
C ILE A 8 52.51 27.65 29.12
N ASN A 9 53.00 26.55 29.69
CA ASN A 9 54.41 26.18 29.62
C ASN A 9 54.45 24.69 29.26
N ASP A 10 54.55 24.38 27.97
CA ASP A 10 54.86 23.05 27.45
C ASP A 10 56.38 22.81 27.35
N ALA A 11 57.18 23.77 27.86
CA ALA A 11 58.61 23.70 28.07
C ALA A 11 59.50 23.70 26.81
N ASP A 12 59.03 24.27 25.69
CA ASP A 12 59.94 24.77 24.65
C ASP A 12 59.94 26.31 24.56
N SER A 13 60.77 26.89 23.69
CA SER A 13 61.02 28.35 23.60
C SER A 13 60.41 28.98 22.35
N ASP A 14 59.57 28.22 21.63
CA ASP A 14 59.04 28.61 20.34
C ASP A 14 57.68 29.29 20.48
N ILE A 15 57.70 30.62 20.52
CA ILE A 15 56.48 31.44 20.68
C ILE A 15 55.41 31.22 19.60
N SER A 16 55.76 30.52 18.51
CA SER A 16 54.84 30.25 17.40
C SER A 16 53.91 29.05 17.63
N ASN A 17 54.24 28.17 18.59
CA ASN A 17 53.41 27.01 18.94
C ASN A 17 52.53 27.25 20.20
N GLU A 18 52.83 28.28 20.99
CA GLU A 18 52.22 28.54 22.30
C GLU A 18 50.80 29.15 22.23
N ILE A 19 50.34 29.56 21.04
CA ILE A 19 49.08 30.29 20.86
C ILE A 19 48.28 29.68 19.70
N GLN A 20 48.14 28.36 19.65
CA GLN A 20 47.19 27.78 18.70
C GLN A 20 45.78 27.95 19.27
N ASN A 21 45.08 29.02 18.87
CA ASN A 21 43.64 29.12 19.13
C ASN A 21 42.88 28.10 18.27
N LEU A 22 41.64 27.79 18.63
CA LEU A 22 40.86 26.77 17.91
C LEU A 22 40.73 27.07 16.41
N SER A 23 40.80 28.34 16.00
CA SER A 23 40.80 28.75 14.59
C SER A 23 42.11 28.37 13.87
N GLU A 24 43.25 28.56 14.52
CA GLU A 24 44.58 28.23 13.97
C GLU A 24 44.80 26.71 13.87
N VAL A 25 44.39 25.95 14.89
CA VAL A 25 44.43 24.46 14.87
C VAL A 25 43.64 23.87 13.70
N LEU A 26 42.51 24.50 13.33
CA LEU A 26 41.66 24.06 12.21
C LEU A 26 42.29 24.36 10.84
N THR A 27 43.30 25.23 10.77
CA THR A 27 43.96 25.64 9.52
C THR A 27 45.30 24.94 9.25
N GLU A 28 46.02 24.46 10.26
CA GLU A 28 47.37 23.89 10.10
C GLU A 28 47.40 22.42 9.66
N GLY A 29 46.30 21.67 9.84
CA GLY A 29 46.36 20.24 9.57
C GLY A 29 45.11 19.46 9.89
N ASN A 30 43.91 19.99 9.59
CA ASN A 30 42.69 19.18 9.61
C ASN A 30 42.64 18.16 8.45
N THR A 31 43.78 17.61 8.01
CA THR A 31 43.96 16.72 6.86
C THR A 31 43.28 15.35 6.97
N ALA A 32 42.20 15.22 7.74
CA ALA A 32 41.09 14.44 7.24
C ALA A 32 40.26 15.44 6.44
N ASP A 33 40.38 15.49 5.09
CA ASP A 33 39.71 16.37 4.11
C ASP A 33 38.15 16.50 4.24
N ALA A 34 37.65 16.71 5.44
CA ALA A 34 36.28 16.62 5.91
C ALA A 34 36.16 17.57 7.12
N GLN A 35 35.76 18.81 6.86
CA GLN A 35 35.29 19.68 7.93
C GLN A 35 34.03 19.07 8.55
N ILE A 36 34.00 18.84 9.87
CA ILE A 36 32.73 18.58 10.57
C ILE A 36 31.99 19.91 10.64
N LYS A 37 31.00 20.12 9.78
CA LYS A 37 30.13 21.29 9.82
C LYS A 37 28.92 20.99 10.71
N ASN A 38 28.19 22.04 11.07
CA ASN A 38 26.83 21.93 11.61
C ASN A 38 26.64 20.98 12.81
N VAL A 39 27.57 20.95 13.76
CA VAL A 39 27.53 20.06 14.96
C VAL A 39 26.22 20.18 15.77
N THR A 40 25.55 21.33 15.68
CA THR A 40 24.26 21.58 16.35
C THR A 40 23.03 21.22 15.51
N ASP A 41 23.14 21.16 14.17
CA ASP A 41 22.03 20.89 13.23
C ASP A 41 22.56 20.36 11.87
N PRO A 42 23.04 19.09 11.81
CA PRO A 42 23.75 18.56 10.66
C PRO A 42 22.84 18.43 9.44
N THR A 43 23.23 19.10 8.35
CA THR A 43 22.45 19.20 7.10
C THR A 43 23.24 18.72 5.88
N ASP A 44 24.57 18.59 5.98
CA ASP A 44 25.44 18.15 4.88
C ASP A 44 25.78 16.66 5.01
N ALA A 45 25.87 15.95 3.88
CA ALA A 45 26.17 14.51 3.85
C ALA A 45 27.57 14.13 4.40
N GLN A 46 28.44 15.11 4.61
CA GLN A 46 29.79 14.96 5.16
C GLN A 46 29.84 15.25 6.67
N ASP A 47 28.70 15.55 7.31
CA ASP A 47 28.60 15.74 8.76
C ASP A 47 28.73 14.35 9.45
N ALA A 48 29.98 14.00 9.74
CA ALA A 48 30.53 12.64 9.75
C ALA A 48 30.28 11.76 10.99
N ALA A 49 29.03 11.56 11.47
CA ALA A 49 28.83 10.41 12.36
C ALA A 49 27.43 9.79 12.34
N THR A 50 26.37 10.58 12.32
CA THR A 50 25.04 10.03 12.62
C THR A 50 24.05 10.20 11.50
N LYS A 51 24.05 11.24 10.68
CA LYS A 51 22.90 11.44 9.78
C LYS A 51 22.76 10.33 8.72
N ALA A 52 23.78 10.05 7.92
CA ALA A 52 23.69 8.99 6.90
C ALA A 52 23.51 7.58 7.51
N TYR A 53 24.13 7.33 8.67
CA TYR A 53 23.97 6.07 9.39
C TYR A 53 22.57 5.92 10.02
N VAL A 54 22.02 7.00 10.58
CA VAL A 54 20.66 7.08 11.14
C VAL A 54 19.64 6.98 10.02
N ASP A 55 19.78 7.71 8.91
CA ASP A 55 18.91 7.59 7.74
C ASP A 55 18.90 6.13 7.22
N ALA A 56 20.08 5.49 7.14
CA ALA A 56 20.19 4.08 6.74
C ALA A 56 19.57 3.11 7.75
N LEU A 57 19.66 3.41 9.06
CA LEU A 57 19.04 2.62 10.11
C LEU A 57 17.52 2.82 10.13
N GLU A 58 17.03 4.04 9.95
CA GLU A 58 15.61 4.38 9.80
C GLU A 58 15.00 3.65 8.60
N ALA A 59 15.71 3.62 7.47
CA ALA A 59 15.28 2.84 6.31
C ALA A 59 15.22 1.33 6.62
N GLN A 60 16.17 0.78 7.38
CA GLN A 60 16.16 -0.62 7.80
C GLN A 60 15.05 -0.91 8.82
N ILE A 61 14.79 0.00 9.77
CA ILE A 61 13.69 -0.12 10.74
C ILE A 61 12.36 -0.09 10.02
N ALA A 62 12.13 0.85 9.11
CA ALA A 62 10.91 0.91 8.30
C ALA A 62 10.70 -0.38 7.48
N ALA A 63 11.78 -0.93 6.90
CA ALA A 63 11.73 -2.21 6.20
C ALA A 63 11.42 -3.39 7.13
N LEU A 64 11.94 -3.37 8.36
CA LEU A 64 11.67 -4.41 9.36
C LEU A 64 10.24 -4.33 9.89
N ASP A 65 9.73 -3.14 10.17
CA ASP A 65 8.35 -2.90 10.62
C ASP A 65 7.33 -3.35 9.58
N ALA A 66 7.62 -3.11 8.29
CA ALA A 66 6.83 -3.64 7.19
C ALA A 66 6.80 -5.19 7.20
N ARG A 67 7.94 -5.84 7.45
CA ARG A 67 8.01 -7.31 7.55
C ARG A 67 7.32 -7.88 8.78
N ILE A 68 7.37 -7.18 9.91
CA ILE A 68 6.65 -7.57 11.12
C ILE A 68 5.14 -7.50 10.86
N THR A 69 4.66 -6.42 10.26
CA THR A 69 3.23 -6.26 9.91
C THR A 69 2.71 -7.38 9.02
N THR A 70 3.54 -7.91 8.10
CA THR A 70 3.18 -9.07 7.26
C THR A 70 3.18 -10.40 7.99
N LEU A 71 3.87 -10.52 9.13
CA LEU A 71 3.98 -11.76 9.91
C LEU A 71 2.99 -11.80 11.08
N GLU A 72 2.53 -10.64 11.55
CA GLU A 72 1.47 -10.58 12.56
C GLU A 72 0.16 -11.14 11.99
N PRO A 73 -0.61 -11.89 12.79
CA PRO A 73 -1.95 -12.32 12.41
C PRO A 73 -2.77 -11.16 11.82
N ALA A 74 -3.37 -11.39 10.65
CA ALA A 74 -4.29 -10.45 10.05
C ALA A 74 -5.64 -10.47 10.78
N THR A 75 -6.23 -9.29 10.92
CA THR A 75 -7.59 -9.13 11.42
C THR A 75 -8.41 -8.34 10.41
N VAL A 76 -9.71 -8.64 10.34
CA VAL A 76 -10.64 -7.90 9.49
C VAL A 76 -10.63 -6.43 9.93
N GLY A 77 -10.46 -5.54 8.94
CA GLY A 77 -10.31 -4.10 9.14
C GLY A 77 -8.86 -3.61 9.14
N ASP A 78 -7.85 -4.49 9.16
CA ASP A 78 -6.46 -4.04 9.07
C ASP A 78 -6.15 -3.39 7.71
N PHE A 79 -5.36 -2.32 7.72
CA PHE A 79 -4.77 -1.79 6.49
C PHE A 79 -3.45 -2.51 6.18
N ARG A 80 -3.47 -3.37 5.16
CA ARG A 80 -2.31 -4.18 4.77
C ARG A 80 -2.29 -4.35 3.27
N ASN A 81 -1.09 -4.51 2.72
CA ASN A 81 -0.93 -4.96 1.33
C ASN A 81 -1.69 -4.06 0.31
N GLY A 82 -1.75 -2.76 0.60
CA GLY A 82 -2.38 -1.74 -0.26
C GLY A 82 -3.91 -1.62 -0.14
N GLY A 83 -4.55 -2.38 0.75
CA GLY A 83 -6.00 -2.40 0.90
C GLY A 83 -6.46 -2.67 2.34
N VAL A 84 -7.75 -2.89 2.51
CA VAL A 84 -8.36 -3.24 3.80
C VAL A 84 -8.70 -4.71 3.84
N VAL A 85 -8.23 -5.42 4.87
CA VAL A 85 -8.52 -6.84 5.08
C VAL A 85 -10.03 -7.01 5.32
N PHE A 86 -10.70 -7.79 4.47
CA PHE A 86 -12.12 -8.10 4.63
C PHE A 86 -12.38 -9.59 4.89
N TRP A 87 -11.38 -10.44 4.65
CA TRP A 87 -11.43 -11.87 4.93
C TRP A 87 -10.04 -12.37 5.30
N VAL A 88 -9.97 -13.27 6.27
CA VAL A 88 -8.74 -13.90 6.76
C VAL A 88 -8.92 -15.41 6.63
N ASP A 89 -7.90 -16.12 6.14
CA ASP A 89 -7.98 -17.56 5.99
C ASP A 89 -8.15 -18.24 7.37
N PRO A 90 -9.23 -19.00 7.59
CA PRO A 90 -9.48 -19.67 8.87
C PRO A 90 -8.40 -20.69 9.26
N THR A 91 -7.62 -21.15 8.29
CA THR A 91 -6.54 -22.14 8.47
C THR A 91 -5.16 -21.51 8.60
N ASP A 92 -4.99 -20.28 8.11
CA ASP A 92 -3.74 -19.52 8.16
C ASP A 92 -4.02 -18.01 8.21
N ASN A 93 -4.00 -17.43 9.41
CA ASN A 93 -4.30 -16.02 9.59
C ASN A 93 -3.21 -15.05 9.07
N THR A 94 -2.16 -15.56 8.44
CA THR A 94 -1.19 -14.74 7.69
C THR A 94 -1.61 -14.49 6.24
N HIS A 95 -2.61 -15.25 5.75
CA HIS A 95 -3.18 -15.10 4.42
C HIS A 95 -4.63 -14.61 4.48
N GLY A 96 -5.06 -13.96 3.41
CA GLY A 96 -6.43 -13.47 3.32
C GLY A 96 -6.70 -12.67 2.05
N LEU A 97 -7.76 -11.87 2.12
CA LEU A 97 -8.15 -10.97 1.03
C LEU A 97 -8.26 -9.53 1.54
N VAL A 98 -7.75 -8.60 0.74
CA VAL A 98 -7.93 -7.16 0.94
C VAL A 98 -8.73 -6.57 -0.22
N CYS A 99 -9.55 -5.56 0.07
CA CYS A 99 -10.22 -4.76 -0.94
C CYS A 99 -9.52 -3.41 -1.11
N ALA A 100 -9.68 -2.81 -2.29
CA ALA A 100 -9.23 -1.45 -2.54
C ALA A 100 -9.87 -0.47 -1.55
N ILE A 101 -9.20 0.65 -1.26
CA ILE A 101 -9.72 1.66 -0.35
C ILE A 101 -10.82 2.54 -0.97
N GLU A 102 -11.06 2.41 -2.28
CA GLU A 102 -12.06 3.16 -3.03
C GLU A 102 -12.52 2.36 -4.24
N ASP A 103 -13.69 2.72 -4.78
CA ASP A 103 -14.24 2.09 -5.98
C ASP A 103 -13.44 2.50 -7.23
N GLN A 104 -13.21 1.56 -8.14
CA GLN A 104 -12.50 1.83 -9.40
C GLN A 104 -13.42 2.51 -10.43
N SER A 105 -14.74 2.34 -10.30
CA SER A 105 -15.75 3.00 -11.13
C SER A 105 -17.07 3.14 -10.40
N SER A 106 -17.83 4.15 -10.79
CA SER A 106 -19.21 4.34 -10.36
C SER A 106 -20.24 3.59 -11.21
N VAL A 107 -19.94 3.29 -12.48
CA VAL A 107 -20.87 2.67 -13.42
C VAL A 107 -20.12 2.02 -14.59
N ILE A 108 -19.92 0.70 -14.55
CA ILE A 108 -19.28 -0.04 -15.65
C ILE A 108 -20.03 -1.34 -15.99
N PRO A 109 -20.18 -1.72 -17.28
CA PRO A 109 -20.76 -3.00 -17.64
C PRO A 109 -19.86 -4.16 -17.21
N TRP A 110 -20.45 -5.33 -17.05
CA TRP A 110 -19.72 -6.55 -16.71
C TRP A 110 -18.89 -7.09 -17.88
N ASN A 111 -19.36 -6.86 -19.11
CA ASN A 111 -18.69 -7.26 -20.36
C ASN A 111 -18.23 -6.05 -21.18
N ASN A 112 -17.39 -6.29 -22.20
CA ASN A 112 -16.93 -5.25 -23.13
C ASN A 112 -17.88 -5.06 -24.34
N GLY A 113 -19.18 -5.33 -24.16
CA GLY A 113 -20.18 -5.28 -25.23
C GLY A 113 -20.38 -6.60 -26.00
N SER A 114 -19.54 -7.62 -25.78
CA SER A 114 -19.75 -8.96 -26.34
C SER A 114 -20.60 -9.86 -25.43
N TYR A 115 -21.66 -10.44 -25.99
CA TYR A 115 -22.63 -11.28 -25.29
C TYR A 115 -22.26 -12.76 -25.37
N ILE A 116 -21.23 -13.13 -24.61
CA ILE A 116 -20.69 -14.49 -24.58
C ILE A 116 -20.74 -15.08 -23.16
N VAL A 117 -20.60 -16.41 -23.11
CA VAL A 117 -20.33 -17.16 -21.88
C VAL A 117 -18.82 -17.15 -21.67
N THR A 118 -18.35 -16.71 -20.51
CA THR A 118 -16.92 -16.65 -20.17
C THR A 118 -16.44 -17.89 -19.42
N GLY A 119 -17.35 -18.63 -18.77
CA GLY A 119 -17.02 -19.76 -17.92
C GLY A 119 -16.60 -19.36 -16.50
N ALA A 120 -16.69 -18.08 -16.15
CA ALA A 120 -16.34 -17.53 -14.83
C ALA A 120 -17.42 -17.80 -13.78
N THR A 121 -17.81 -19.06 -13.56
CA THR A 121 -18.99 -19.42 -12.75
C THR A 121 -18.70 -19.61 -11.26
N GLY A 122 -17.44 -19.50 -10.82
CA GLY A 122 -17.08 -19.72 -9.41
C GLY A 122 -17.71 -18.67 -8.51
N THR A 123 -18.31 -19.08 -7.38
CA THR A 123 -18.86 -18.13 -6.40
C THR A 123 -18.07 -18.09 -5.10
N ALA A 124 -17.42 -19.19 -4.73
CA ALA A 124 -16.74 -19.35 -3.46
C ALA A 124 -15.61 -18.34 -3.24
N VAL A 125 -15.25 -18.13 -1.97
CA VAL A 125 -14.04 -17.39 -1.59
C VAL A 125 -12.81 -18.07 -2.20
N GLY A 126 -11.92 -17.27 -2.81
CA GLY A 126 -10.73 -17.73 -3.53
C GLY A 126 -10.95 -17.94 -5.04
N THR A 127 -12.18 -17.78 -5.55
CA THR A 127 -12.46 -17.97 -7.00
C THR A 127 -12.42 -16.69 -7.82
N GLY A 128 -12.39 -15.51 -7.19
CA GLY A 128 -12.49 -14.23 -7.91
C GLY A 128 -11.35 -13.98 -8.90
N ALA A 129 -10.12 -14.38 -8.55
CA ALA A 129 -8.96 -14.24 -9.41
C ALA A 129 -9.09 -15.06 -10.70
N ALA A 130 -9.42 -16.35 -10.56
CA ALA A 130 -9.61 -17.26 -11.69
C ALA A 130 -10.80 -16.85 -12.57
N ASN A 131 -11.90 -16.38 -11.97
CA ASN A 131 -13.03 -15.83 -12.71
C ASN A 131 -12.62 -14.60 -13.51
N THR A 132 -11.88 -13.67 -12.90
CA THR A 132 -11.40 -12.46 -13.56
C THR A 132 -10.52 -12.82 -14.76
N ASP A 133 -9.60 -13.77 -14.61
CA ASP A 133 -8.78 -14.28 -15.71
C ASP A 133 -9.64 -14.88 -16.84
N ALA A 134 -10.67 -15.67 -16.50
CA ALA A 134 -11.58 -16.25 -17.49
C ALA A 134 -12.40 -15.18 -18.25
N ILE A 135 -12.88 -14.14 -17.56
CA ILE A 135 -13.59 -13.02 -18.20
C ILE A 135 -12.66 -12.30 -19.17
N ILE A 136 -11.44 -11.96 -18.75
CA ILE A 136 -10.44 -11.29 -19.58
C ILE A 136 -10.07 -12.18 -20.79
N ALA A 137 -9.84 -13.47 -20.58
CA ALA A 137 -9.53 -14.39 -21.67
C ALA A 137 -10.66 -14.47 -22.73
N ALA A 138 -11.92 -14.37 -22.30
CA ALA A 138 -13.07 -14.46 -23.18
C ALA A 138 -13.41 -13.13 -23.87
N GLN A 139 -13.36 -12.02 -23.13
CA GLN A 139 -13.79 -10.69 -23.62
C GLN A 139 -12.66 -9.95 -24.35
N GLY A 140 -11.41 -10.14 -23.94
CA GLY A 140 -10.27 -9.39 -24.42
C GLY A 140 -9.36 -8.97 -23.25
N PRO A 141 -8.10 -8.57 -23.52
CA PRO A 141 -7.13 -8.23 -22.47
C PRO A 141 -7.62 -7.06 -21.59
N THR A 142 -6.82 -6.66 -20.61
CA THR A 142 -7.15 -5.64 -19.61
C THR A 142 -7.60 -4.31 -20.23
N GLU A 143 -8.92 -4.15 -20.45
CA GLU A 143 -9.57 -2.91 -20.88
C GLU A 143 -10.27 -2.28 -19.67
N THR A 144 -10.20 -0.96 -19.54
CA THR A 144 -10.88 -0.21 -18.48
C THR A 144 -12.37 0.00 -18.73
N ASP A 145 -12.91 -0.62 -19.78
CA ASP A 145 -14.29 -0.43 -20.27
C ASP A 145 -15.26 -1.52 -19.76
N TYR A 146 -14.78 -2.54 -19.06
CA TYR A 146 -15.61 -3.55 -18.39
C TYR A 146 -15.08 -3.92 -17.00
N ALA A 147 -15.96 -4.44 -16.15
CA ALA A 147 -15.73 -4.61 -14.71
C ALA A 147 -14.44 -5.37 -14.35
N ALA A 148 -14.22 -6.53 -14.97
CA ALA A 148 -13.06 -7.38 -14.68
C ALA A 148 -11.75 -6.76 -15.18
N GLY A 149 -11.76 -6.13 -16.36
CA GLY A 149 -10.59 -5.44 -16.91
C GLY A 149 -10.23 -4.21 -16.08
N LEU A 150 -11.21 -3.44 -15.63
CA LEU A 150 -11.00 -2.29 -14.74
C LEU A 150 -10.42 -2.71 -13.39
N ALA A 151 -10.95 -3.77 -12.77
CA ALA A 151 -10.41 -4.29 -11.51
C ALA A 151 -8.95 -4.76 -11.69
N ARG A 152 -8.64 -5.44 -12.80
CA ARG A 152 -7.27 -5.89 -13.11
C ARG A 152 -6.31 -4.75 -13.44
N ALA A 153 -6.79 -3.63 -13.98
CA ALA A 153 -5.99 -2.45 -14.30
C ALA A 153 -5.64 -1.62 -13.06
N TYR A 154 -6.29 -1.86 -11.92
CA TYR A 154 -6.04 -1.08 -10.71
C TYR A 154 -4.63 -1.31 -10.17
N THR A 155 -3.94 -0.22 -9.81
CA THR A 155 -2.56 -0.26 -9.29
C THR A 155 -2.42 0.34 -7.88
N GLY A 156 -3.51 0.34 -7.10
CA GLY A 156 -3.53 0.88 -5.74
C GLY A 156 -2.49 0.21 -4.84
N GLY A 157 -1.85 1.01 -3.98
CA GLY A 157 -0.82 0.53 -3.06
C GLY A 157 0.45 -0.01 -3.71
N GLY A 158 0.64 0.19 -5.02
CA GLY A 158 1.81 -0.32 -5.77
C GLY A 158 1.69 -1.79 -6.22
N PHE A 159 0.51 -2.40 -6.11
CA PHE A 159 0.25 -3.79 -6.50
C PHE A 159 -0.45 -3.87 -7.86
N ASN A 160 -0.29 -4.97 -8.60
CA ASN A 160 -0.81 -5.16 -9.96
C ASN A 160 -1.55 -6.49 -10.17
N ASP A 161 -1.85 -7.19 -9.07
CA ASP A 161 -2.51 -8.49 -9.00
C ASP A 161 -3.96 -8.38 -8.51
N TRP A 162 -4.57 -7.20 -8.69
CA TRP A 162 -5.96 -6.93 -8.36
C TRP A 162 -6.93 -7.67 -9.29
N PHE A 163 -8.10 -8.04 -8.77
CA PHE A 163 -9.13 -8.76 -9.50
C PHE A 163 -10.55 -8.39 -9.04
N LEU A 164 -11.54 -8.77 -9.84
CA LEU A 164 -12.96 -8.57 -9.53
C LEU A 164 -13.44 -9.69 -8.59
N PRO A 165 -14.04 -9.38 -7.42
CA PRO A 165 -14.37 -10.39 -6.42
C PRO A 165 -15.43 -11.39 -6.90
N SER A 166 -15.31 -12.65 -6.50
CA SER A 166 -16.39 -13.63 -6.62
C SER A 166 -17.60 -13.23 -5.76
N GLN A 167 -18.73 -13.90 -5.95
CA GLN A 167 -19.96 -13.51 -5.26
C GLN A 167 -19.87 -13.71 -3.73
N ASP A 168 -19.14 -14.72 -3.26
CA ASP A 168 -18.95 -14.93 -1.83
C ASP A 168 -17.88 -13.98 -1.27
N GLU A 169 -16.85 -13.62 -2.04
CA GLU A 169 -15.88 -12.57 -1.65
C GLU A 169 -16.55 -11.20 -1.51
N LEU A 170 -17.40 -10.84 -2.48
CA LEU A 170 -18.17 -9.60 -2.43
C LEU A 170 -19.15 -9.57 -1.23
N ASN A 171 -19.64 -10.75 -0.84
CA ASN A 171 -20.47 -10.87 0.34
C ASN A 171 -19.69 -10.70 1.64
N GLU A 172 -18.47 -11.23 1.73
CA GLU A 172 -17.59 -10.95 2.88
C GLU A 172 -17.30 -9.45 3.00
N MET A 173 -17.13 -8.74 1.89
CA MET A 173 -17.01 -7.28 1.91
C MET A 173 -18.28 -6.60 2.45
N TYR A 174 -19.47 -7.06 2.04
CA TYR A 174 -20.74 -6.54 2.56
C TYR A 174 -20.90 -6.78 4.07
N LEU A 175 -20.58 -8.00 4.55
CA LEU A 175 -20.67 -8.36 5.97
C LEU A 175 -19.70 -7.53 6.83
N ASN A 176 -18.52 -7.21 6.29
CA ASN A 176 -17.47 -6.46 6.98
C ASN A 176 -17.41 -4.98 6.58
N LYS A 177 -18.45 -4.47 5.90
CA LYS A 177 -18.53 -3.13 5.32
C LYS A 177 -18.11 -2.03 6.30
N ALA A 178 -18.62 -2.06 7.53
CA ALA A 178 -18.33 -1.02 8.51
C ALA A 178 -16.83 -0.94 8.89
N ALA A 179 -16.15 -2.08 9.02
CA ALA A 179 -14.73 -2.14 9.29
C ALA A 179 -13.91 -1.64 8.09
N ILE A 180 -14.32 -2.05 6.88
CA ILE A 180 -13.70 -1.59 5.63
C ILE A 180 -13.79 -0.07 5.51
N GLU A 181 -14.97 0.50 5.71
CA GLU A 181 -15.23 1.93 5.55
C GLU A 181 -14.44 2.78 6.55
N ALA A 182 -14.33 2.33 7.80
CA ALA A 182 -13.54 2.99 8.83
C ALA A 182 -12.06 3.08 8.43
N THR A 183 -11.48 1.96 8.01
CA THR A 183 -10.06 1.89 7.63
C THR A 183 -9.79 2.57 6.30
N ALA A 184 -10.67 2.41 5.30
CA ALA A 184 -10.57 3.13 4.04
C ALA A 184 -10.56 4.64 4.27
N THR A 185 -11.49 5.17 5.08
CA THR A 185 -11.54 6.60 5.43
C THR A 185 -10.27 7.07 6.14
N ALA A 186 -9.75 6.27 7.09
CA ALA A 186 -8.50 6.58 7.79
C ALA A 186 -7.28 6.62 6.85
N ASN A 187 -7.36 5.92 5.71
CA ASN A 187 -6.31 5.87 4.69
C ASN A 187 -6.65 6.71 3.44
N SER A 188 -7.49 7.75 3.61
CA SER A 188 -7.87 8.71 2.55
C SER A 188 -8.61 8.08 1.34
N GLY A 189 -9.19 6.90 1.52
CA GLY A 189 -10.09 6.27 0.56
C GLY A 189 -11.55 6.71 0.73
N ALA A 190 -12.47 5.90 0.19
CA ALA A 190 -13.89 6.17 0.15
C ALA A 190 -14.74 5.02 0.70
N VAL A 191 -15.86 5.39 1.32
CA VAL A 191 -16.89 4.45 1.76
C VAL A 191 -17.59 3.79 0.56
N PHE A 192 -18.39 2.74 0.79
CA PHE A 192 -19.20 2.17 -0.28
C PHE A 192 -20.46 3.00 -0.52
N TYR A 193 -20.86 3.11 -1.78
CA TYR A 193 -22.21 3.53 -2.14
C TYR A 193 -23.24 2.45 -1.75
N ASN A 194 -24.43 2.88 -1.33
CA ASN A 194 -25.59 1.99 -1.10
C ASN A 194 -26.25 1.63 -2.45
N ASP A 195 -25.51 0.94 -3.30
CA ASP A 195 -25.89 0.59 -4.67
C ASP A 195 -25.39 -0.82 -5.01
N TYR A 196 -25.48 -1.21 -6.27
CA TYR A 196 -25.13 -2.53 -6.78
C TYR A 196 -23.65 -2.60 -7.19
N TYR A 197 -23.00 -3.71 -6.85
CA TYR A 197 -21.62 -4.00 -7.18
C TYR A 197 -21.53 -5.29 -7.98
N TRP A 198 -20.73 -5.25 -9.04
CA TRP A 198 -20.49 -6.44 -9.85
C TRP A 198 -19.63 -7.46 -9.10
N SER A 199 -20.01 -8.73 -9.21
CA SER A 199 -19.15 -9.87 -8.95
C SER A 199 -18.55 -10.40 -10.25
N SER A 200 -17.40 -11.08 -10.18
CA SER A 200 -16.85 -11.87 -11.29
C SER A 200 -17.60 -13.17 -11.56
N SER A 201 -18.57 -13.55 -10.73
CA SER A 201 -19.37 -14.76 -10.90
C SER A 201 -20.42 -14.60 -12.02
N GLU A 202 -20.25 -15.34 -13.11
CA GLU A 202 -21.18 -15.46 -14.22
C GLU A 202 -22.37 -16.35 -13.86
N VAL A 203 -23.59 -15.93 -14.23
CA VAL A 203 -24.80 -16.78 -14.12
C VAL A 203 -24.98 -17.59 -15.40
N ASN A 204 -25.04 -16.91 -16.55
CA ASN A 204 -25.12 -17.48 -17.90
C ASN A 204 -24.97 -16.34 -18.94
N ASN A 205 -25.31 -16.60 -20.22
CA ASN A 205 -25.55 -15.54 -21.18
C ASN A 205 -27.07 -15.23 -21.20
N PRO A 206 -27.53 -14.04 -20.79
CA PRO A 206 -26.80 -12.76 -20.66
C PRO A 206 -26.55 -12.26 -19.22
N TYR A 207 -26.65 -13.10 -18.19
CA TYR A 207 -26.68 -12.66 -16.79
C TYR A 207 -25.35 -12.86 -16.03
N ALA A 208 -25.01 -11.93 -15.14
CA ALA A 208 -23.93 -12.04 -14.15
C ALA A 208 -24.44 -11.65 -12.75
N TRP A 209 -23.75 -12.10 -11.71
CA TRP A 209 -24.13 -11.81 -10.34
C TRP A 209 -23.69 -10.41 -9.90
N TYR A 210 -24.58 -9.71 -9.20
CA TYR A 210 -24.27 -8.49 -8.45
C TYR A 210 -24.76 -8.61 -7.01
N GLN A 211 -24.25 -7.74 -6.14
CA GLN A 211 -24.74 -7.58 -4.77
C GLN A 211 -25.06 -6.13 -4.45
N SER A 212 -26.20 -5.91 -3.80
CA SER A 212 -26.61 -4.61 -3.24
C SER A 212 -25.90 -4.36 -1.92
N PHE A 213 -25.22 -3.22 -1.81
CA PHE A 213 -24.57 -2.76 -0.57
C PHE A 213 -25.51 -1.94 0.34
N ALA A 214 -26.77 -1.77 -0.08
CA ALA A 214 -27.82 -1.19 0.75
C ALA A 214 -28.44 -2.21 1.70
N ASP A 215 -28.68 -3.44 1.22
CA ASP A 215 -29.47 -4.46 1.93
C ASP A 215 -28.92 -5.89 1.80
N GLY A 216 -27.81 -6.09 1.09
CA GLY A 216 -27.15 -7.39 0.96
C GLY A 216 -27.77 -8.33 -0.07
N ASN A 217 -28.81 -7.88 -0.78
CA ASN A 217 -29.48 -8.70 -1.79
C ASN A 217 -28.52 -9.09 -2.93
N LYS A 218 -28.59 -10.35 -3.37
CA LYS A 218 -27.76 -10.94 -4.43
C LYS A 218 -28.66 -11.42 -5.55
N LEU A 219 -28.44 -10.95 -6.77
CA LEU A 219 -29.24 -11.33 -7.93
C LEU A 219 -28.39 -11.40 -9.20
N GLY A 220 -28.89 -12.15 -10.18
CA GLY A 220 -28.36 -12.14 -11.54
C GLY A 220 -29.01 -11.04 -12.37
N PHE A 221 -28.22 -10.23 -13.08
CA PHE A 221 -28.74 -9.22 -14.01
C PHE A 221 -27.92 -9.11 -15.28
N PHE A 222 -28.47 -8.38 -16.25
CA PHE A 222 -27.91 -8.26 -17.58
C PHE A 222 -26.51 -7.64 -17.53
N LYS A 223 -25.54 -8.30 -18.17
CA LYS A 223 -24.13 -7.89 -18.19
C LYS A 223 -23.86 -6.50 -18.79
N TYR A 224 -24.77 -5.97 -19.60
CA TYR A 224 -24.65 -4.64 -20.22
C TYR A 224 -25.06 -3.49 -19.29
N ILE A 225 -25.61 -3.79 -18.11
CA ILE A 225 -25.99 -2.79 -17.14
C ILE A 225 -24.75 -2.37 -16.35
N SER A 226 -24.68 -1.08 -16.03
CA SER A 226 -23.52 -0.53 -15.34
C SER A 226 -23.71 -0.51 -13.84
N TYR A 227 -22.79 -1.12 -13.10
CA TYR A 227 -22.74 -1.16 -11.64
C TYR A 227 -21.34 -0.79 -11.14
N TYR A 228 -21.19 -0.64 -9.82
CA TYR A 228 -19.93 -0.30 -9.17
C TYR A 228 -18.97 -1.50 -9.15
N VAL A 229 -17.66 -1.19 -9.04
CA VAL A 229 -16.59 -2.18 -8.91
C VAL A 229 -15.63 -1.73 -7.83
N ARG A 230 -15.36 -2.62 -6.88
CA ARG A 230 -14.23 -2.50 -5.95
C ARG A 230 -13.36 -3.74 -6.06
N ALA A 231 -12.13 -3.52 -6.49
CA ALA A 231 -11.16 -4.57 -6.72
C ALA A 231 -10.70 -5.18 -5.39
N VAL A 232 -10.33 -6.45 -5.45
CA VAL A 232 -9.77 -7.20 -4.33
C VAL A 232 -8.46 -7.87 -4.75
N ARG A 233 -7.63 -8.24 -3.78
CA ARG A 233 -6.43 -9.06 -4.01
C ARG A 233 -6.17 -9.96 -2.81
N ALA A 234 -5.41 -11.03 -3.04
CA ALA A 234 -4.91 -11.89 -1.99
C ALA A 234 -3.59 -11.35 -1.42
N PHE A 235 -3.30 -11.69 -0.16
CA PHE A 235 -2.01 -11.44 0.48
C PHE A 235 -1.52 -12.70 1.18
#